data_AF-A0A9Y2G4Q5-F1
#
_entry.id   AF-A0A9Y2G4Q5-F1
#
_cell.length_a   1.000
_cell.length_b   1.000
_cell.length_c   1.000
_cell.angle_alpha   90.00
_cell.angle_beta   90.00
_cell.angle_gamma   90.00
#
_symmetry.space_group_name_H-M   'P 1'
#
loop_
_entity.id
_entity.type
_entity.pdbx_description
1 polymer ?
#
loop_
_entity_poly.entity_id
_entity_poly.type
_entity_poly.pdbx_seq_one_letter_code
_entity_poly.pdbx_strand_id
1 'polypeptide(L)'
;MAQPIIPWMGGKRRLADRIFPLMPPHECYVEPFAGGAALYFLRGQPAQVEVLTDIQRAARFYYLQQNAFGARIEGQTFGTATTTPPGLNLLRLEESLSAAHLRLASTYIERLPWQECIARYDRAHTLFYLDPPYWQTEGYGVPFGIEEYEQMADILGKLKGKAIISLNDHPDIRRVFANYHIESTDIRYTVGGGKGQEAHEVLIFSWDVEAEPAGLF
;
A
#
# COMPACT_ATOMS: atom_id res chain seq x y z
N MET A 1 -8.83 -26.62 -12.59
CA MET A 1 -7.91 -25.75 -13.36
C MET A 1 -8.18 -24.30 -12.98
N ALA A 2 -7.13 -23.53 -12.67
CA ALA A 2 -7.27 -22.11 -12.37
C ALA A 2 -7.76 -21.38 -13.62
N GLN A 3 -8.83 -20.62 -13.51
CA GLN A 3 -9.28 -19.79 -14.62
C GLN A 3 -8.49 -18.48 -14.63
N PRO A 4 -8.02 -18.02 -15.79
CA PRO A 4 -7.39 -16.70 -15.90
C PRO A 4 -8.32 -15.61 -15.36
N ILE A 5 -7.81 -14.87 -14.38
CA ILE A 5 -8.56 -13.92 -13.54
C ILE A 5 -9.07 -12.72 -14.35
N ILE A 6 -8.35 -12.35 -15.41
CA ILE A 6 -8.66 -11.18 -16.24
C ILE A 6 -9.10 -11.65 -17.65
N PRO A 7 -10.31 -11.30 -18.12
CA PRO A 7 -10.68 -11.47 -19.52
C PRO A 7 -9.87 -10.51 -20.40
N TRP A 8 -9.26 -11.03 -21.48
CA TRP A 8 -8.33 -10.27 -22.33
C TRP A 8 -8.63 -10.47 -23.81
N MET A 9 -8.71 -9.38 -24.59
CA MET A 9 -8.86 -9.45 -26.04
C MET A 9 -7.65 -10.17 -26.65
N GLY A 10 -7.91 -11.21 -27.45
CA GLY A 10 -6.86 -12.07 -28.01
C GLY A 10 -6.29 -13.12 -27.04
N GLY A 11 -6.92 -13.35 -25.89
CA GLY A 11 -6.54 -14.37 -24.93
C GLY A 11 -6.50 -15.78 -25.54
N LYS A 12 -5.42 -16.52 -25.32
CA LYS A 12 -5.13 -17.82 -25.97
C LYS A 12 -5.79 -19.02 -25.28
N ARG A 13 -6.84 -18.80 -24.48
CA ARG A 13 -7.59 -19.87 -23.78
C ARG A 13 -8.02 -21.00 -24.74
N ARG A 14 -8.57 -20.64 -25.90
CA ARG A 14 -9.05 -21.60 -26.91
C ARG A 14 -7.95 -22.39 -27.62
N LEU A 15 -6.69 -21.97 -27.49
CA LEU A 15 -5.54 -22.64 -28.09
C LEU A 15 -4.71 -23.42 -27.05
N ALA A 16 -5.05 -23.35 -25.77
CA ALA A 16 -4.31 -23.97 -24.68
C ALA A 16 -4.08 -25.48 -24.93
N ASP A 17 -5.13 -26.21 -25.29
CA ASP A 17 -5.08 -27.65 -25.57
C ASP A 17 -4.16 -28.02 -26.74
N ARG A 18 -3.91 -27.08 -27.67
CA ARG A 18 -2.98 -27.26 -28.79
C ARG A 18 -1.55 -26.85 -28.44
N ILE A 19 -1.38 -25.87 -27.55
CA ILE A 19 -0.08 -25.31 -27.21
C ILE A 19 0.61 -26.17 -26.15
N PHE A 20 -0.09 -26.64 -25.12
CA PHE A 20 0.52 -27.39 -24.01
C PHE A 20 1.26 -28.66 -24.45
N PRO A 21 0.75 -29.49 -25.38
CA PRO A 21 1.48 -30.65 -25.87
C PRO A 21 2.78 -30.30 -26.62
N LEU A 22 2.93 -29.05 -27.08
CA LEU A 22 4.09 -28.57 -27.83
C LEU A 22 5.15 -27.91 -26.93
N MET A 23 4.85 -27.70 -25.64
CA MET A 23 5.81 -27.13 -24.70
C MET A 23 6.85 -28.20 -24.31
N PRO A 24 8.16 -27.96 -24.51
CA PRO A 24 9.20 -28.88 -24.05
C PRO A 24 9.29 -28.87 -22.52
N PRO A 25 9.98 -29.84 -21.88
CA PRO A 25 10.34 -29.73 -20.47
C PRO A 25 11.10 -28.43 -20.17
N HIS A 26 10.77 -27.74 -19.08
CA HIS A 26 11.38 -26.47 -18.70
C HIS A 26 11.29 -26.23 -17.19
N GLU A 27 12.30 -25.60 -16.61
CA GLU A 27 12.31 -25.19 -15.20
C GLU A 27 11.86 -23.73 -15.01
N CYS A 28 12.09 -22.87 -16.01
CA CYS A 28 11.67 -21.48 -16.01
C CYS A 28 10.66 -21.23 -17.13
N TYR A 29 9.57 -20.55 -16.80
CA TYR A 29 8.54 -20.13 -17.74
C TYR A 29 8.35 -18.62 -17.70
N VAL A 30 8.41 -18.01 -18.88
CA VAL A 30 8.26 -16.57 -19.06
C VAL A 30 7.23 -16.33 -20.16
N GLU A 31 6.25 -15.47 -19.88
CA GLU A 31 5.34 -14.95 -20.91
C GLU A 31 5.60 -13.44 -21.10
N PRO A 32 6.54 -13.05 -21.98
CA PRO A 32 6.86 -11.64 -22.22
C PRO A 32 5.62 -10.82 -22.63
N PHE A 33 4.65 -11.48 -23.27
CA PHE A 33 3.39 -10.91 -23.73
C PHE A 33 2.17 -11.63 -23.14
N ALA A 34 2.19 -11.92 -21.82
CA ALA A 34 1.13 -12.75 -21.22
C ALA A 34 -0.30 -12.20 -21.40
N GLY A 35 -0.49 -10.88 -21.57
CA GLY A 35 -1.82 -10.24 -21.55
C GLY A 35 -2.56 -10.61 -20.24
N GLY A 36 -3.74 -11.22 -20.35
CA GLY A 36 -4.47 -11.82 -19.22
C GLY A 36 -3.86 -13.10 -18.63
N ALA A 37 -2.65 -13.49 -19.06
CA ALA A 37 -1.87 -14.65 -18.63
C ALA A 37 -2.64 -15.98 -18.75
N ALA A 38 -3.29 -16.17 -19.90
CA ALA A 38 -4.20 -17.30 -20.08
C ALA A 38 -3.48 -18.66 -20.04
N LEU A 39 -2.32 -18.78 -20.67
CA LEU A 39 -1.57 -20.04 -20.74
C LEU A 39 -0.90 -20.34 -19.39
N TYR A 40 -0.36 -19.31 -18.74
CA TYR A 40 0.18 -19.33 -17.37
C TYR A 40 -0.76 -20.03 -16.38
N PHE A 41 -2.03 -19.61 -16.31
CA PHE A 41 -2.99 -20.18 -15.36
C PHE A 41 -3.58 -21.52 -15.78
N LEU A 42 -3.68 -21.78 -17.09
CA LEU A 42 -4.31 -22.99 -17.61
C LEU A 42 -3.35 -24.18 -17.72
N ARG A 43 -2.03 -23.96 -17.65
CA ARG A 43 -1.06 -25.06 -17.70
C ARG A 43 -1.26 -25.97 -16.49
N GLY A 44 -1.27 -27.28 -16.74
CA GLY A 44 -1.56 -28.28 -15.71
C GLY A 44 -0.53 -28.38 -14.59
N GLN A 45 0.72 -27.97 -14.85
CA GLN A 45 1.79 -27.94 -13.86
C GLN A 45 2.55 -26.60 -13.98
N PRO A 46 2.76 -25.86 -12.88
CA PRO A 46 3.60 -24.68 -12.90
C PRO A 46 5.07 -25.06 -13.15
N ALA A 47 5.83 -24.15 -13.74
CA ALA A 47 7.29 -24.31 -13.81
C ALA A 47 7.90 -23.95 -12.45
N GLN A 48 9.13 -24.40 -12.19
CA GLN A 48 9.84 -24.09 -10.93
C GLN A 48 10.05 -22.57 -10.74
N VAL A 49 10.30 -21.85 -11.85
CA VAL A 49 10.41 -20.40 -11.89
C VAL A 49 9.40 -19.86 -12.91
N GLU A 50 8.66 -18.82 -12.53
CA GLU A 50 7.59 -18.26 -13.34
C GLU A 50 7.65 -16.74 -13.31
N VAL A 51 7.85 -16.10 -14.47
CA VAL A 51 8.04 -14.66 -14.57
C VAL A 51 6.85 -14.02 -15.27
N LEU A 52 6.18 -13.12 -14.54
CA LEU A 52 5.16 -12.20 -15.08
C LEU A 52 5.78 -10.82 -15.23
N THR A 53 5.30 -10.06 -16.22
CA THR A 53 5.69 -8.66 -16.37
C THR A 53 5.17 -7.81 -15.21
N ASP A 54 5.81 -6.68 -14.93
CA ASP A 54 5.38 -5.77 -13.84
C ASP A 54 3.96 -5.24 -14.04
N ILE A 55 3.53 -5.03 -15.30
CA ILE A 55 2.14 -4.62 -15.62
C ILE A 55 1.15 -5.71 -15.20
N GLN A 56 1.46 -6.98 -15.46
CA GLN A 56 0.58 -8.10 -15.06
C GLN A 56 0.57 -8.30 -13.56
N ARG A 57 1.72 -8.13 -12.90
CA ARG A 57 1.80 -8.14 -11.44
C ARG A 57 0.97 -7.02 -10.83
N ALA A 58 1.07 -5.80 -11.36
CA ALA A 58 0.28 -4.65 -10.93
C ALA A 58 -1.23 -4.86 -11.13
N ALA A 59 -1.65 -5.39 -12.29
CA ALA A 59 -3.05 -5.68 -12.57
C ALA A 59 -3.63 -6.73 -11.60
N ARG A 60 -2.87 -7.78 -11.29
CA ARG A 60 -3.26 -8.81 -10.31
C ARG A 60 -3.29 -8.26 -8.88
N PHE A 61 -2.29 -7.47 -8.50
CA PHE A 61 -2.25 -6.81 -7.20
C PHE A 61 -3.49 -5.93 -7.01
N TYR A 62 -3.81 -5.10 -8.00
CA TYR A 62 -5.02 -4.26 -7.97
C TYR A 62 -6.29 -5.12 -7.85
N TYR A 63 -6.44 -6.17 -8.64
CA TYR A 63 -7.60 -7.07 -8.55
C TYR A 63 -7.76 -7.68 -7.15
N LEU A 64 -6.67 -8.20 -6.57
CA LEU A 64 -6.71 -8.83 -5.25
C LEU A 64 -7.03 -7.80 -4.15
N GLN A 65 -6.37 -6.64 -4.15
CA GLN A 65 -6.63 -5.59 -3.14
C GLN A 65 -8.08 -5.09 -3.15
N GLN A 66 -8.73 -5.05 -4.31
CA GLN A 66 -10.12 -4.59 -4.44
C GLN A 66 -11.17 -5.65 -4.04
N ASN A 67 -10.78 -6.93 -3.93
CA ASN A 67 -11.72 -8.03 -3.64
C ASN A 67 -11.41 -8.75 -2.31
N ALA A 68 -10.21 -8.59 -1.76
CA ALA A 68 -9.84 -9.19 -0.48
C ALA A 68 -10.48 -8.43 0.69
N PHE A 69 -10.98 -9.16 1.68
CA PHE A 69 -11.50 -8.58 2.92
C PHE A 69 -10.40 -7.77 3.63
N GLY A 70 -10.66 -6.48 3.84
CA GLY A 70 -9.70 -5.55 4.46
C GLY A 70 -8.43 -5.33 3.63
N ALA A 71 -8.42 -5.68 2.34
CA ALA A 71 -7.25 -5.53 1.44
C ALA A 71 -5.94 -6.10 2.02
N ARG A 72 -6.04 -7.18 2.81
CA ARG A 72 -4.88 -7.80 3.47
C ARG A 72 -3.91 -8.36 2.44
N ILE A 73 -2.61 -8.25 2.73
CA ILE A 73 -1.56 -8.79 1.85
C ILE A 73 -1.30 -10.27 2.16
N GLU A 74 -1.48 -10.69 3.42
CA GLU A 74 -1.34 -12.06 3.88
C GLU A 74 -2.66 -12.63 4.39
N GLY A 75 -2.87 -13.95 4.24
CA GLY A 75 -4.10 -14.61 4.71
C GLY A 75 -5.38 -14.16 3.99
N GLN A 76 -5.28 -13.81 2.70
CA GLN A 76 -6.38 -13.23 1.92
C GLN A 76 -7.61 -14.14 1.86
N THR A 77 -8.77 -13.56 2.18
CA THR A 77 -10.10 -14.13 1.90
C THR A 77 -10.90 -13.13 1.07
N PHE A 78 -11.79 -13.61 0.20
CA PHE A 78 -12.67 -12.73 -0.55
C PHE A 78 -13.69 -12.08 0.38
N GLY A 79 -13.82 -10.76 0.30
CA GLY A 79 -14.87 -10.03 1.00
C GLY A 79 -16.23 -10.30 0.36
N THR A 80 -17.23 -10.62 1.18
CA THR A 80 -18.62 -10.79 0.72
C THR A 80 -19.56 -9.95 1.59
N ALA A 81 -20.59 -9.39 0.96
CA ALA A 81 -21.63 -8.62 1.64
C ALA A 81 -22.98 -8.86 0.95
N THR A 82 -24.06 -8.90 1.72
CA THR A 82 -25.43 -9.01 1.19
C THR A 82 -26.07 -7.64 0.94
N THR A 83 -25.47 -6.58 1.49
CA THR A 83 -26.00 -5.20 1.49
C THR A 83 -25.19 -4.23 0.63
N THR A 84 -24.01 -4.66 0.15
CA THR A 84 -23.08 -3.79 -0.59
C THR A 84 -22.60 -4.52 -1.85
N PRO A 85 -22.54 -3.84 -3.02
CA PRO A 85 -21.98 -4.44 -4.22
C PRO A 85 -20.48 -4.79 -4.05
N PRO A 86 -19.93 -5.71 -4.86
CA PRO A 86 -18.50 -6.04 -4.84
C PRO A 86 -17.63 -4.79 -5.06
N GLY A 87 -16.46 -4.73 -4.39
CA GLY A 87 -15.58 -3.57 -4.42
C GLY A 87 -15.04 -3.24 -5.82
N LEU A 88 -14.69 -4.24 -6.62
CA LEU A 88 -14.21 -4.04 -7.98
C LEU A 88 -15.37 -3.93 -8.99
N ASN A 89 -15.55 -2.73 -9.58
CA ASN A 89 -16.43 -2.52 -10.72
C ASN A 89 -15.61 -2.34 -12.02
N LEU A 90 -15.55 -3.38 -12.85
CA LEU A 90 -14.81 -3.36 -14.12
C LEU A 90 -15.35 -2.33 -15.13
N LEU A 91 -16.63 -1.99 -15.07
CA LEU A 91 -17.23 -1.00 -15.98
C LEU A 91 -16.78 0.43 -15.68
N ARG A 92 -16.31 0.69 -14.44
CA ARG A 92 -15.82 1.99 -14.00
C ARG A 92 -14.30 2.04 -13.81
N LEU A 93 -13.61 0.94 -14.13
CA LEU A 93 -12.18 0.81 -13.91
C LEU A 93 -11.39 1.91 -14.63
N GLU A 94 -11.77 2.22 -15.87
CA GLU A 94 -11.13 3.28 -16.66
C GLU A 94 -11.28 4.65 -15.99
N GLU A 95 -12.49 4.98 -15.52
CA GLU A 95 -12.76 6.25 -14.81
C GLU A 95 -11.90 6.36 -13.54
N SER A 96 -11.88 5.31 -12.71
CA SER A 96 -11.13 5.30 -11.46
C SER A 96 -9.62 5.38 -11.67
N LEU A 97 -9.08 4.60 -12.62
CA LEU A 97 -7.66 4.64 -12.95
C LEU A 97 -7.25 5.96 -13.60
N SER A 98 -8.11 6.56 -14.44
CA SER A 98 -7.88 7.86 -15.05
C SER A 98 -7.84 8.97 -14.00
N ALA A 99 -8.79 8.98 -13.05
CA ALA A 99 -8.79 9.93 -11.94
C ALA A 99 -7.51 9.81 -11.08
N ALA A 100 -7.09 8.58 -10.76
CA ALA A 100 -5.84 8.34 -10.03
C ALA A 100 -4.61 8.78 -10.84
N HIS A 101 -4.57 8.50 -12.14
CA HIS A 101 -3.49 8.92 -13.04
C HIS A 101 -3.36 10.45 -13.07
N LEU A 102 -4.46 11.18 -13.25
CA LEU A 102 -4.45 12.64 -13.24
C LEU A 102 -3.97 13.20 -11.90
N ARG A 103 -4.39 12.60 -10.78
CA ARG A 103 -3.96 13.03 -9.44
C ARG A 103 -2.47 12.79 -9.20
N LEU A 104 -1.90 11.74 -9.78
CA LEU A 104 -0.50 11.35 -9.65
C LEU A 104 0.39 11.95 -10.75
N ALA A 105 -0.15 12.66 -11.73
CA ALA A 105 0.59 13.19 -12.88
C ALA A 105 1.73 14.15 -12.49
N SER A 106 1.64 14.78 -11.31
CA SER A 106 2.66 15.66 -10.73
C SER A 106 3.30 15.08 -9.46
N THR A 107 3.21 13.77 -9.27
CA THR A 107 3.71 13.07 -8.08
C THR A 107 4.90 12.19 -8.45
N TYR A 108 6.01 12.34 -7.74
CA TYR A 108 7.11 11.37 -7.76
C TYR A 108 6.80 10.23 -6.80
N ILE A 109 6.96 8.98 -7.26
CA ILE A 109 6.81 7.77 -6.45
C ILE A 109 8.20 7.18 -6.24
N GLU A 110 8.59 7.02 -4.98
CA GLU A 110 9.91 6.56 -4.58
C GLU A 110 9.80 5.24 -3.82
N ARG A 111 10.74 4.33 -4.08
CA ARG A 111 10.92 3.10 -3.30
C ARG A 111 12.28 3.16 -2.62
N LEU A 112 12.33 3.80 -1.45
CA LEU A 112 13.54 4.06 -0.69
C LEU A 112 13.29 3.84 0.81
N PRO A 113 14.35 3.63 1.62
CA PRO A 113 14.29 3.86 3.06
C PRO A 113 13.78 5.28 3.35
N TRP A 114 12.96 5.43 4.41
CA TRP A 114 12.30 6.70 4.70
C TRP A 114 13.32 7.81 5.02
N GLN A 115 14.45 7.46 5.64
CA GLN A 115 15.55 8.39 5.95
C GLN A 115 16.14 9.01 4.68
N GLU A 116 16.36 8.20 3.64
CA GLU A 116 16.86 8.66 2.35
C GLU A 116 15.84 9.52 1.61
N CYS A 117 14.55 9.19 1.74
CA CYS A 117 13.46 9.99 1.18
C CYS A 117 13.44 11.39 1.81
N ILE A 118 13.46 11.48 3.14
CA ILE A 118 13.51 12.77 3.85
C ILE A 118 14.74 13.57 3.42
N ALA A 119 15.93 12.97 3.45
CA ALA A 119 17.17 13.66 3.08
C ALA A 119 17.15 14.21 1.63
N ARG A 120 16.54 13.47 0.70
CA ARG A 120 16.42 13.88 -0.71
C ARG A 120 15.59 15.15 -0.86
N TYR A 121 14.45 15.22 -0.18
CA TYR A 121 13.44 16.26 -0.36
C TYR A 121 13.51 17.39 0.67
N ASP A 122 14.38 17.31 1.69
CA ASP A 122 14.43 18.32 2.75
C ASP A 122 14.89 19.70 2.24
N ARG A 123 13.94 20.64 2.17
CA ARG A 123 14.11 22.04 1.78
C ARG A 123 13.22 22.88 2.69
N ALA A 124 13.53 24.17 2.83
CA ALA A 124 12.75 25.08 3.67
C ALA A 124 11.25 25.17 3.29
N HIS A 125 10.89 24.85 2.04
CA HIS A 125 9.52 24.86 1.55
C HIS A 125 8.85 23.47 1.55
N THR A 126 9.53 22.43 2.05
CA THR A 126 9.01 21.07 2.06
C THR A 126 8.18 20.84 3.31
N LEU A 127 6.98 20.27 3.14
CA LEU A 127 6.18 19.71 4.22
C LEU A 127 6.17 18.18 4.08
N PHE A 128 6.61 17.50 5.13
CA PHE A 128 6.55 16.05 5.26
C PHE A 128 5.32 15.66 6.10
N TYR A 129 4.60 14.65 5.65
CA TYR A 129 3.62 13.94 6.46
C TYR A 129 4.11 12.51 6.63
N LEU A 130 4.24 12.07 7.88
CA LEU A 130 4.79 10.77 8.24
C LEU A 130 3.71 9.96 8.95
N ASP A 131 3.44 8.78 8.42
CA ASP A 131 2.50 7.81 8.96
C ASP A 131 3.20 6.44 9.07
N PRO A 132 4.15 6.30 10.03
CA PRO A 132 4.90 5.07 10.19
C PRO A 132 4.02 3.96 10.80
N PRO A 133 4.50 2.69 10.80
CA PRO A 133 3.83 1.63 11.54
C PRO A 133 3.51 2.04 12.98
N TYR A 134 2.30 1.75 13.47
CA TYR A 134 1.90 2.11 14.83
C TYR A 134 2.62 1.24 15.85
N TRP A 135 3.13 1.85 16.92
CA TRP A 135 3.95 1.17 17.91
C TRP A 135 3.16 0.07 18.61
N GLN A 136 3.76 -1.13 18.67
CA GLN A 136 3.15 -2.35 19.25
C GLN A 136 1.76 -2.70 18.71
N THR A 137 1.42 -2.23 17.50
CA THR A 137 0.17 -2.60 16.82
C THR A 137 0.43 -3.66 15.77
N GLU A 138 -0.41 -4.70 15.73
CA GLU A 138 -0.32 -5.76 14.72
C GLU A 138 -0.71 -5.23 13.33
N GLY A 139 -0.04 -5.68 12.26
CA GLY A 139 -0.59 -5.54 10.90
C GLY A 139 0.34 -5.03 9.80
N TYR A 140 1.53 -4.51 10.12
CA TYR A 140 2.41 -3.92 9.10
C TYR A 140 3.39 -4.92 8.44
N GLY A 141 3.53 -6.14 9.00
CA GLY A 141 4.33 -7.22 8.41
C GLY A 141 5.85 -6.96 8.33
N VAL A 142 6.32 -5.81 8.81
CA VAL A 142 7.73 -5.43 8.87
C VAL A 142 8.12 -5.08 10.31
N PRO A 143 9.26 -5.57 10.81
CA PRO A 143 9.79 -5.12 12.09
C PRO A 143 10.07 -3.62 12.04
N PHE A 144 9.46 -2.86 12.95
CA PHE A 144 9.69 -1.43 13.12
C PHE A 144 9.93 -1.18 14.61
N GLY A 145 11.21 -1.12 14.98
CA GLY A 145 11.67 -1.04 16.37
C GLY A 145 11.53 0.36 16.95
N ILE A 146 11.73 0.49 18.26
CA ILE A 146 11.66 1.80 18.93
C ILE A 146 12.75 2.75 18.40
N GLU A 147 13.87 2.19 17.95
CA GLU A 147 15.04 2.89 17.43
C GLU A 147 14.71 3.71 16.18
N GLU A 148 13.74 3.26 15.36
CA GLU A 148 13.30 3.99 14.17
C GLU A 148 12.57 5.29 14.55
N TYR A 149 11.78 5.27 15.64
CA TYR A 149 11.12 6.48 16.14
C TYR A 149 12.11 7.43 16.81
N GLU A 150 13.10 6.90 17.53
CA GLU A 150 14.19 7.70 18.09
C GLU A 150 14.99 8.38 16.98
N GLN A 151 15.31 7.66 15.90
CA GLN A 151 15.95 8.22 14.72
C GLN A 151 15.07 9.27 14.03
N MET A 152 13.75 9.05 13.99
CA MET A 152 12.79 10.01 13.44
C MET A 152 12.82 11.31 14.25
N ALA A 153 12.76 11.22 15.58
CA ALA A 153 12.89 12.39 16.47
C ALA A 153 14.22 13.12 16.26
N ASP A 154 15.33 12.41 16.05
CA ASP A 154 16.64 13.02 15.75
C ASP A 154 16.69 13.75 14.40
N ILE A 155 16.01 13.22 13.38
CA ILE A 155 15.94 13.83 12.06
C ILE A 155 15.04 15.06 12.09
N LEU A 156 13.89 15.00 12.79
CA LEU A 156 12.96 16.12 12.92
C LEU A 156 13.67 17.39 13.42
N GLY A 157 14.55 17.27 14.41
CA GLY A 157 15.25 18.41 15.01
C GLY A 157 16.30 19.05 14.09
N LYS A 158 16.59 18.43 12.94
CA LYS A 158 17.58 18.88 11.95
C LYS A 158 16.94 19.27 10.61
N LEU A 159 15.62 19.14 10.48
CA LEU A 159 14.91 19.44 9.24
C LEU A 159 15.01 20.92 8.88
N LYS A 160 15.18 21.18 7.58
CA LYS A 160 15.01 22.53 7.02
C LYS A 160 13.54 22.83 6.76
N GLY A 161 12.82 21.81 6.29
CA GLY A 161 11.38 21.85 6.09
C GLY A 161 10.60 21.61 7.38
N LYS A 162 9.31 21.30 7.21
CA LYS A 162 8.39 20.96 8.30
C LYS A 162 7.91 19.53 8.16
N ALA A 163 7.57 18.91 9.27
CA ALA A 163 7.04 17.55 9.36
C ALA A 163 5.90 17.44 10.38
N ILE A 164 4.87 16.68 10.02
CA ILE A 164 3.78 16.21 10.88
C ILE A 164 3.86 14.68 10.94
N ILE A 165 3.73 14.10 12.13
CA ILE A 165 3.68 12.64 12.33
C ILE A 165 2.33 12.28 12.95
N SER A 166 1.68 11.23 12.44
CA SER A 166 0.49 10.61 13.05
C SER A 166 0.84 9.25 13.64
N LEU A 167 0.47 9.00 14.90
CA LEU A 167 0.76 7.76 15.62
C LEU A 167 -0.31 7.42 16.65
N ASN A 168 -0.28 6.19 17.17
CA ASN A 168 -1.05 5.82 18.36
C ASN A 168 -0.55 6.56 19.61
N ASP A 169 -1.48 6.97 20.46
CA ASP A 169 -1.16 7.57 21.75
C ASP A 169 -0.59 6.51 22.71
N HIS A 170 0.74 6.46 22.81
CA HIS A 170 1.46 5.51 23.64
C HIS A 170 2.52 6.21 24.50
N PRO A 171 2.74 5.80 25.76
CA PRO A 171 3.77 6.39 26.63
C PRO A 171 5.17 6.42 26.02
N ASP A 172 5.57 5.37 25.31
CA ASP A 172 6.87 5.32 24.62
C ASP A 172 6.98 6.35 23.50
N ILE A 173 5.93 6.52 22.69
CA ILE A 173 5.89 7.52 21.62
C ILE A 173 5.96 8.93 22.22
N ARG A 174 5.17 9.19 23.27
CA ARG A 174 5.24 10.46 23.99
C ARG A 174 6.62 10.72 24.59
N ARG A 175 7.31 9.68 25.07
CA ARG A 175 8.68 9.79 25.60
C ARG A 175 9.67 10.15 24.49
N VAL A 176 9.59 9.47 23.34
CA VAL A 176 10.48 9.73 22.19
C VAL A 176 10.31 11.15 21.66
N PHE A 177 9.07 11.61 21.55
CA PHE A 177 8.76 12.93 20.99
C PHE A 177 8.49 14.01 22.06
N ALA A 178 8.96 13.82 23.30
CA ALA A 178 8.67 14.72 24.43
C ALA A 178 9.11 16.18 24.21
N ASN A 179 10.08 16.42 23.33
CA ASN A 179 10.60 17.74 23.00
C ASN A 179 9.83 18.43 21.86
N TYR A 180 8.79 17.80 21.33
CA TYR A 180 7.98 18.31 20.23
C TYR A 180 6.57 18.66 20.70
N HIS A 181 5.87 19.49 19.93
CA HIS A 181 4.46 19.75 20.18
C HIS A 181 3.64 18.51 19.85
N ILE A 182 2.80 18.07 20.80
CA ILE A 182 1.96 16.87 20.65
C ILE A 182 0.51 17.25 20.89
N GLU A 183 -0.35 17.02 19.90
CA GLU A 183 -1.80 17.13 20.01
C GLU A 183 -2.42 15.74 20.07
N SER A 184 -3.39 15.55 20.97
CA SER A 184 -4.09 14.25 21.10
C SER A 184 -5.46 14.35 20.44
N THR A 185 -5.83 13.31 19.69
CA THR A 185 -7.12 13.22 19.02
C THR A 185 -7.83 11.93 19.43
N ASP A 186 -9.12 12.07 19.78
CA ASP A 186 -9.95 10.92 20.13
C ASP A 186 -10.54 10.32 18.85
N ILE A 187 -10.18 9.07 18.53
CA ILE A 187 -10.69 8.37 17.35
C ILE A 187 -11.38 7.08 17.74
N ARG A 188 -12.60 6.87 17.23
CA ARG A 188 -13.29 5.59 17.37
C ARG A 188 -13.09 4.77 16.11
N TYR A 189 -12.25 3.74 16.18
CA TYR A 189 -12.14 2.75 15.12
C TYR A 189 -13.31 1.76 15.19
N THR A 190 -14.11 1.68 14.13
CA THR A 190 -15.09 0.61 13.90
C THR A 190 -14.67 -0.22 12.70
N VAL A 191 -14.03 -1.36 12.95
CA VAL A 191 -13.83 -2.39 11.91
C VAL A 191 -14.93 -3.45 12.09
N GLY A 192 -15.86 -3.51 11.15
CA GLY A 192 -16.79 -4.65 11.01
C GLY A 192 -17.93 -4.75 12.02
N GLY A 193 -18.64 -3.65 12.33
CA GLY A 193 -19.93 -3.70 13.06
C GLY A 193 -19.87 -4.16 14.53
N GLY A 194 -18.67 -4.43 15.07
CA GLY A 194 -18.45 -4.69 16.50
C GLY A 194 -18.39 -3.41 17.33
N LYS A 195 -18.39 -3.55 18.67
CA LYS A 195 -18.12 -2.43 19.59
C LYS A 195 -16.75 -1.84 19.25
N GLY A 196 -16.72 -0.59 18.78
CA GLY A 196 -15.48 0.11 18.47
C GLY A 196 -14.57 0.15 19.70
N GLN A 197 -13.29 -0.12 19.48
CA GLN A 197 -12.28 0.06 20.51
C GLN A 197 -11.92 1.56 20.51
N GLU A 198 -11.88 2.18 21.70
CA GLU A 198 -11.38 3.55 21.81
C GLU A 198 -9.88 3.50 21.49
N ALA A 199 -9.48 4.20 20.43
CA ALA A 199 -8.09 4.41 20.11
C ALA A 199 -7.81 5.90 20.22
N HIS A 200 -6.75 6.24 20.93
CA HIS A 200 -6.28 7.61 21.00
C HIS A 200 -5.11 7.72 20.03
N GLU A 201 -5.12 8.79 19.24
CA GLU A 201 -4.02 9.12 18.33
C GLU A 201 -3.34 10.42 18.77
N VAL A 202 -2.10 10.57 18.35
CA VAL A 202 -1.30 11.76 18.58
C VAL A 202 -0.76 12.29 17.26
N LEU A 203 -0.84 13.61 17.11
CA LEU A 203 -0.18 14.36 16.06
C LEU A 203 1.05 15.05 16.66
N ILE A 204 2.21 14.81 16.06
CA ILE A 204 3.49 15.39 16.50
C ILE A 204 3.98 16.36 15.44
N PHE A 205 4.36 17.56 15.85
CA PHE A 205 4.79 18.63 14.97
C PHE A 205 6.27 18.98 15.22
N SER A 206 7.02 19.15 14.13
CA SER A 206 8.43 19.57 14.17
C SER A 206 8.64 21.08 14.39
N TRP A 207 7.57 21.86 14.44
CA TRP A 207 7.59 23.30 14.69
C TRP A 207 6.62 23.67 15.81
N ASP A 208 6.76 24.87 16.33
CA ASP A 208 5.83 25.45 17.28
C ASP A 208 4.54 25.90 16.56
N VAL A 209 3.48 25.11 16.72
CA VAL A 209 2.17 25.34 16.07
C VAL A 209 1.50 26.61 16.58
N GLU A 210 1.79 27.05 17.81
CA GLU A 210 1.23 28.28 18.37
C GLU A 210 1.92 29.51 17.78
N ALA A 211 3.23 29.44 17.53
CA ALA A 211 4.00 30.52 16.91
C ALA A 211 3.74 30.67 15.40
N GLU A 212 3.40 29.57 14.72
CA GLU A 212 3.17 29.53 13.27
C GLU A 212 1.81 28.86 12.94
N PRO A 213 0.69 29.58 13.10
CA PRO A 213 -0.64 29.04 12.90
C PRO A 213 -0.85 28.60 11.44
N ALA A 214 -1.71 27.60 11.25
CA ALA A 214 -2.00 27.03 9.94
C ALA A 214 -2.44 28.13 8.95
N GLY A 215 -1.69 28.25 7.84
CA GLY A 215 -2.14 29.03 6.69
C GLY A 215 -3.34 28.35 6.04
N LEU A 216 -4.32 29.13 5.60
CA LEU A 216 -5.38 28.62 4.72
C LEU A 216 -4.72 28.21 3.39
N PHE A 217 -4.78 26.92 3.06
CA PHE A 217 -4.41 26.38 1.75
C PHE A 217 -5.44 26.73 0.69
#